data_AF-A0A0J7KQ92-F1
#
_entry.id   AF-A0A0J7KQ92-F1
#
_cell.length_a   1.000
_cell.length_b   1.000
_cell.length_c   1.000
_cell.angle_alpha   90.00
_cell.angle_beta   90.00
_cell.angle_gamma   90.00
#
_symmetry.space_group_name_H-M   'P 1'
#
loop_
_entity.id
_entity.type
_entity.pdbx_description
1 polymer ?
#
loop_
_entity_poly.entity_id
_entity_poly.type
_entity_poly.pdbx_seq_one_letter_code
_entity_poly.pdbx_strand_id
1 'polypeptide(L)'
;MKKIISTVLLAGAVFMNAQVGINTNTPEKDLTVNGTMKTSGMIFKSPLEKLGASENYTFIIKSPAPENKITAYNDSFVPNSPAPINLIQFKITCDTNDKDWVNEFDTKINSNKFLVVISSFGFTQPVRTFSADWLTPVPQIFAYSSGGTWKLKADYQGFAPDNSFPTGIWTLNLLVFDKAYAKELNTTQDLGAGTTGAAAAPLIQ
;
A
#
# COMPACT_ATOMS: atom_id res chain seq x y z
N MET A 1 71.34 14.37 -5.35
CA MET A 1 70.50 13.52 -4.49
C MET A 1 69.11 14.11 -4.23
N LYS A 2 68.98 15.35 -3.73
CA LYS A 2 67.67 15.93 -3.36
C LYS A 2 66.62 16.00 -4.50
N LYS A 3 67.05 16.24 -5.74
CA LYS A 3 66.13 16.32 -6.91
C LYS A 3 65.57 14.98 -7.34
N ILE A 4 66.38 13.92 -7.26
CA ILE A 4 65.96 12.55 -7.60
C ILE A 4 64.91 12.07 -6.62
N ILE A 5 65.10 12.38 -5.34
CA ILE A 5 64.15 12.05 -4.28
C ILE A 5 62.79 12.71 -4.55
N SER A 6 62.79 13.97 -4.99
CA SER A 6 61.55 14.70 -5.26
C SER A 6 60.75 14.12 -6.43
N THR A 7 61.43 13.63 -7.47
CA THR A 7 60.78 13.06 -8.66
C THR A 7 60.19 11.67 -8.38
N VAL A 8 60.88 10.85 -7.59
CA VAL A 8 60.38 9.53 -7.17
C VAL A 8 59.15 9.66 -6.28
N LEU A 9 59.13 10.68 -5.42
CA LEU A 9 57.98 10.94 -4.55
C LEU A 9 56.74 11.34 -5.36
N LEU A 10 56.92 12.13 -6.42
CA LEU A 10 55.83 12.60 -7.26
C LEU A 10 55.23 11.46 -8.12
N ALA A 11 56.04 10.48 -8.53
CA ALA A 11 55.58 9.32 -9.28
C ALA A 11 54.83 8.27 -8.43
N GLY A 12 55.01 8.26 -7.11
CA GLY A 12 54.30 7.34 -6.20
C GLY A 12 52.84 7.74 -5.93
N ALA A 13 52.51 9.02 -6.06
CA ALA A 13 51.18 9.54 -5.75
C ALA A 13 50.09 9.16 -6.77
N VAL A 14 50.47 8.75 -7.99
CA VAL A 14 49.54 8.43 -9.09
C VAL A 14 48.94 7.00 -9.03
N PHE A 15 49.24 6.21 -8.00
CA PHE A 15 48.86 4.78 -7.93
C PHE A 15 47.85 4.38 -6.84
N MET A 16 47.19 5.33 -6.16
CA MET A 16 46.27 4.97 -5.07
C MET A 16 44.80 4.94 -5.53
N ASN A 17 44.30 3.74 -5.82
CA ASN A 17 42.87 3.46 -6.01
C ASN A 17 42.16 3.29 -4.66
N ALA A 18 41.00 3.92 -4.49
CA ALA A 18 40.16 3.81 -3.30
C ALA A 18 39.14 2.66 -3.46
N GLN A 19 39.45 1.49 -2.92
CA GLN A 19 38.51 0.38 -2.77
C GLN A 19 38.48 -0.04 -1.28
N VAL A 20 37.29 -0.23 -0.71
CA VAL A 20 37.14 -0.56 0.72
C VAL A 20 37.25 -2.06 0.92
N GLY A 21 38.40 -2.52 1.41
CA GLY A 21 38.62 -3.87 1.88
C GLY A 21 38.54 -3.91 3.40
N ILE A 22 37.77 -4.84 3.95
CA ILE A 22 37.79 -5.07 5.40
C ILE A 22 39.12 -5.79 5.70
N ASN A 23 40.10 -5.04 6.22
CA ASN A 23 41.49 -5.46 6.50
C ASN A 23 42.33 -5.84 5.26
N THR A 24 42.02 -5.26 4.09
CA THR A 24 42.81 -5.45 2.85
C THR A 24 42.83 -4.18 2.00
N ASN A 25 43.90 -4.00 1.23
CA ASN A 25 44.14 -2.82 0.41
C ASN A 25 43.86 -3.07 -1.09
N THR A 26 43.50 -4.30 -1.48
CA THR A 26 43.20 -4.68 -2.87
C THR A 26 41.92 -5.52 -2.97
N PRO A 27 40.73 -4.90 -2.90
CA PRO A 27 39.45 -5.60 -2.95
C PRO A 27 39.16 -6.15 -4.35
N GLU A 28 39.01 -7.47 -4.44
CA GLU A 28 38.78 -8.18 -5.71
C GLU A 28 37.29 -8.36 -6.04
N LYS A 29 36.42 -8.15 -5.04
CA LYS A 29 34.97 -8.38 -5.12
C LYS A 29 34.22 -7.37 -4.28
N ASP A 30 32.97 -7.16 -4.66
CA ASP A 30 32.06 -6.31 -3.92
C ASP A 30 31.61 -6.99 -2.62
N LEU A 31 31.50 -6.21 -1.55
CA LEU A 31 31.10 -6.68 -0.22
C LEU A 31 29.64 -7.16 -0.25
N THR A 32 29.44 -8.47 -0.07
CA THR A 32 28.11 -9.08 0.11
C THR A 32 27.87 -9.36 1.59
N VAL A 33 26.76 -8.86 2.15
CA VAL A 33 26.39 -9.06 3.56
C VAL A 33 25.25 -10.07 3.66
N ASN A 34 25.53 -11.26 4.19
CA ASN A 34 24.50 -12.26 4.49
C ASN A 34 23.91 -12.01 5.89
N GLY A 35 23.02 -11.01 5.98
CA GLY A 35 22.38 -10.65 7.23
C GLY A 35 21.88 -9.22 7.24
N THR A 36 21.70 -8.69 8.45
CA THR A 36 21.21 -7.33 8.62
C THR A 36 22.36 -6.32 8.59
N MET A 37 22.32 -5.34 7.68
CA MET A 37 23.19 -4.17 7.75
C MET A 37 22.56 -3.08 8.63
N LYS A 38 23.35 -2.56 9.58
CA LYS A 38 23.04 -1.29 10.25
C LYS A 38 23.83 -0.20 9.55
N THR A 39 23.15 0.84 9.11
CA THR A 39 23.78 1.97 8.42
C THR A 39 23.08 3.26 8.80
N SER A 40 23.84 4.35 8.80
CA SER A 40 23.32 5.70 8.99
C SER A 40 22.49 6.18 7.78
N GLY A 41 22.60 5.53 6.61
CA GLY A 41 21.86 5.91 5.40
C GLY A 41 21.89 4.86 4.28
N MET A 42 21.09 5.10 3.23
CA MET A 42 21.01 4.28 2.02
C MET A 42 21.46 5.10 0.82
N ILE A 43 22.34 4.55 0.00
CA ILE A 43 22.70 5.13 -1.30
C ILE A 43 22.27 4.14 -2.36
N PHE A 44 21.34 4.56 -3.21
CA PHE A 44 20.94 3.78 -4.38
C PHE A 44 21.83 4.17 -5.57
N LYS A 45 22.08 3.20 -6.45
CA LYS A 45 22.75 3.46 -7.73
C LYS A 45 21.93 4.50 -8.50
N SER A 46 22.60 5.49 -9.07
CA SER A 46 21.99 6.52 -9.93
C SER A 46 22.68 6.53 -11.29
N PRO A 47 21.96 6.29 -12.41
CA PRO A 47 20.55 5.91 -12.45
C PRO A 47 20.34 4.50 -11.87
N LEU A 48 19.15 4.26 -11.31
CA LEU A 48 18.70 2.90 -11.04
C LEU A 48 18.69 2.13 -12.36
N GLU A 49 19.20 0.90 -12.35
CA GLU A 49 19.15 0.07 -13.55
C GLU A 49 17.70 -0.19 -13.95
N LYS A 50 17.44 -0.17 -15.26
CA LYS A 50 16.12 -0.51 -15.79
C LYS A 50 15.88 -1.99 -15.56
N LEU A 51 14.73 -2.29 -14.98
CA LEU A 51 14.30 -3.65 -14.73
C LEU A 51 13.95 -4.38 -16.03
N GLY A 52 14.26 -5.68 -16.07
CA GLY A 52 13.80 -6.62 -17.09
C GLY A 52 12.36 -7.07 -16.84
N ALA A 53 11.68 -7.54 -17.88
CA ALA A 53 10.25 -7.90 -17.83
C ALA A 53 9.90 -9.09 -16.92
N SER A 54 10.91 -9.83 -16.44
CA SER A 54 10.75 -11.07 -15.66
C SER A 54 11.40 -11.00 -14.27
N GLU A 55 11.86 -9.83 -13.84
CA GLU A 55 12.51 -9.66 -12.54
C GLU A 55 11.48 -9.46 -11.42
N ASN A 56 11.55 -10.29 -10.38
CA ASN A 56 10.79 -10.11 -9.14
C ASN A 56 11.54 -9.16 -8.22
N TYR A 57 10.83 -8.19 -7.64
CA TYR A 57 11.40 -7.18 -6.75
C TYR A 57 10.87 -7.31 -5.32
N THR A 58 11.71 -6.93 -4.36
CA THR A 58 11.36 -6.82 -2.94
C THR A 58 11.39 -5.35 -2.54
N PHE A 59 10.46 -4.94 -1.67
CA PHE A 59 10.53 -3.62 -1.05
C PHE A 59 11.71 -3.59 -0.08
N ILE A 60 12.57 -2.58 -0.16
CA ILE A 60 13.56 -2.35 0.88
C ILE A 60 12.95 -1.38 1.90
N ILE A 61 12.93 -1.79 3.17
CA ILE A 61 12.33 -1.05 4.27
C ILE A 61 13.45 -0.67 5.24
N LYS A 62 13.51 0.61 5.61
CA LYS A 62 14.37 1.11 6.68
C LYS A 62 13.53 1.26 7.95
N SER A 63 13.88 0.53 9.00
CA SER A 63 13.31 0.78 10.31
C SER A 63 13.75 2.17 10.82
N PRO A 64 12.87 2.91 11.51
CA PRO A 64 13.27 4.17 12.14
C PRO A 64 14.28 3.93 13.27
N ALA A 65 14.75 5.03 13.88
CA ALA A 65 15.54 4.95 15.11
C ALA A 65 14.69 4.34 16.24
N PRO A 66 15.29 3.57 17.17
CA PRO A 66 16.73 3.37 17.35
C PRO A 66 17.36 2.27 16.47
N GLU A 67 16.57 1.40 15.83
CA GLU A 67 17.08 0.19 15.18
C GLU A 67 17.90 0.49 13.92
N ASN A 68 17.53 1.53 13.15
CA ASN A 68 18.19 1.96 11.91
C ASN A 68 18.62 0.79 10.99
N LYS A 69 17.74 -0.20 10.88
CA LYS A 69 17.97 -1.44 10.16
C LYS A 69 17.41 -1.29 8.75
N ILE A 70 18.18 -1.70 7.75
CA ILE A 70 17.66 -1.95 6.41
C ILE A 70 17.32 -3.43 6.30
N THR A 71 16.12 -3.73 5.84
CA THR A 71 15.71 -5.10 5.52
C THR A 71 14.98 -5.12 4.18
N ALA A 72 15.14 -6.21 3.45
CA ALA A 72 14.22 -6.54 2.38
C ALA A 72 12.89 -7.01 3.00
N TYR A 73 11.80 -6.65 2.37
CA TYR A 73 10.49 -7.20 2.60
C TYR A 73 10.50 -8.65 2.11
N ASN A 74 10.70 -9.57 3.05
CA ASN A 74 10.85 -10.99 2.74
C ASN A 74 9.49 -11.55 2.31
N ASP A 75 9.32 -11.85 1.01
CA ASP A 75 8.13 -12.44 0.40
C ASP A 75 7.72 -13.82 0.95
N SER A 76 8.61 -14.48 1.71
CA SER A 76 8.35 -15.71 2.45
C SER A 76 7.49 -15.45 3.69
N PHE A 77 6.55 -14.51 3.59
CA PHE A 77 5.59 -14.15 4.61
C PHE A 77 4.93 -15.43 5.11
N VAL A 78 5.26 -15.76 6.35
CA VAL A 78 4.50 -16.65 7.22
C VAL A 78 3.01 -16.37 6.96
N PRO A 79 2.12 -17.38 6.82
CA PRO A 79 0.70 -17.18 6.50
C PRO A 79 -0.05 -16.17 7.39
N ASN A 80 0.55 -15.76 8.51
CA ASN A 80 -0.01 -14.91 9.55
C ASN A 80 0.58 -13.50 9.60
N SER A 81 1.48 -13.12 8.69
CA SER A 81 2.00 -11.76 8.64
C SER A 81 1.31 -11.01 7.48
N PRO A 82 0.71 -9.84 7.71
CA PRO A 82 -0.02 -9.12 6.67
C PRO A 82 0.95 -8.38 5.75
N ALA A 83 0.68 -8.39 4.45
CA ALA A 83 1.45 -7.59 3.52
C ALA A 83 1.19 -6.08 3.72
N PRO A 84 2.10 -5.17 3.32
CA PRO A 84 1.91 -3.73 3.38
C PRO A 84 0.66 -3.30 2.61
N ILE A 85 0.33 -4.05 1.55
CA ILE A 85 -0.88 -3.92 0.76
C ILE A 85 -1.42 -5.33 0.51
N ASN A 86 -2.67 -5.59 0.90
CA ASN A 86 -3.36 -6.84 0.63
C ASN A 86 -4.57 -6.58 -0.26
N LEU A 87 -4.86 -7.51 -1.18
CA LEU A 87 -6.13 -7.57 -1.89
C LEU A 87 -6.98 -8.67 -1.25
N ILE A 88 -8.03 -8.27 -0.54
CA ILE A 88 -8.96 -9.18 0.14
C ILE A 88 -10.29 -9.15 -0.60
N GLN A 89 -10.92 -10.31 -0.80
CA GLN A 89 -12.27 -10.40 -1.36
C GLN A 89 -13.23 -10.95 -0.32
N PHE A 90 -14.34 -10.23 -0.08
CA PHE A 90 -15.48 -10.76 0.65
C PHE A 90 -16.62 -11.08 -0.33
N LYS A 91 -17.25 -12.24 -0.14
CA LYS A 91 -18.53 -12.60 -0.75
C LYS A 91 -19.57 -12.66 0.35
N ILE A 92 -20.46 -11.68 0.39
CA ILE A 92 -21.42 -11.47 1.48
C ILE A 92 -22.81 -11.78 0.95
N THR A 93 -23.43 -12.83 1.47
CA THR A 93 -24.85 -13.13 1.23
C THR A 93 -25.70 -12.12 2.00
N CYS A 94 -26.70 -11.53 1.33
CA CYS A 94 -27.54 -10.48 1.90
C CYS A 94 -28.62 -11.03 2.84
N ASP A 95 -29.36 -10.14 3.49
CA ASP A 95 -30.59 -10.49 4.20
C ASP A 95 -31.63 -11.12 3.24
N THR A 96 -32.43 -12.08 3.71
CA THR A 96 -33.41 -12.77 2.87
C THR A 96 -34.67 -11.97 2.55
N ASN A 97 -34.98 -10.94 3.36
CA ASN A 97 -36.17 -10.12 3.16
C ASN A 97 -35.90 -9.00 2.15
N ASP A 98 -34.75 -8.33 2.26
CA ASP A 98 -34.37 -7.23 1.35
C ASP A 98 -33.61 -7.73 0.10
N LYS A 99 -32.84 -8.82 0.26
CA LYS A 99 -32.07 -9.53 -0.79
C LYS A 99 -30.86 -8.81 -1.37
N ASP A 100 -30.64 -7.53 -1.07
CA ASP A 100 -29.42 -6.80 -1.41
C ASP A 100 -28.82 -6.05 -0.21
N TRP A 101 -29.54 -5.93 0.90
CA TRP A 101 -29.06 -5.15 2.03
C TRP A 101 -27.98 -5.85 2.85
N VAL A 102 -26.82 -5.18 2.95
CA VAL A 102 -25.78 -5.42 3.95
C VAL A 102 -25.66 -4.17 4.81
N ASN A 103 -26.30 -4.20 5.99
CA ASN A 103 -26.32 -3.05 6.90
C ASN A 103 -24.95 -2.79 7.54
N GLU A 104 -24.37 -3.83 8.15
CA GLU A 104 -23.06 -3.79 8.80
C GLU A 104 -22.42 -5.18 8.75
N PHE A 105 -21.46 -5.37 7.84
CA PHE A 105 -20.61 -6.56 7.83
C PHE A 105 -19.28 -6.26 8.52
N ASP A 106 -18.99 -6.96 9.63
CA ASP A 106 -17.74 -6.82 10.36
C ASP A 106 -16.62 -7.63 9.71
N THR A 107 -15.66 -6.93 9.11
CA THR A 107 -14.49 -7.56 8.46
C THR A 107 -13.51 -8.17 9.45
N LYS A 108 -13.61 -7.82 10.74
CA LYS A 108 -12.60 -8.09 11.79
C LYS A 108 -11.22 -7.47 11.53
N ILE A 109 -11.06 -6.68 10.46
CA ILE A 109 -9.81 -5.96 10.18
C ILE A 109 -9.68 -4.80 11.17
N ASN A 110 -8.58 -4.77 11.90
CA ASN A 110 -8.31 -3.75 12.92
C ASN A 110 -8.15 -2.35 12.29
N SER A 111 -9.03 -1.41 12.64
CA SER A 111 -9.05 -0.08 12.04
C SER A 111 -7.93 0.86 12.51
N ASN A 112 -7.26 0.52 13.61
CA ASN A 112 -6.12 1.27 14.13
C ASN A 112 -4.82 0.87 13.43
N LYS A 113 -4.73 -0.35 12.90
CA LYS A 113 -3.54 -0.86 12.21
C LYS A 113 -3.64 -0.76 10.69
N PHE A 114 -4.85 -0.92 10.14
CA PHE A 114 -5.04 -0.99 8.70
C PHE A 114 -5.98 0.10 8.20
N LEU A 115 -5.71 0.59 7.00
CA LEU A 115 -6.63 1.37 6.18
C LEU A 115 -7.28 0.44 5.15
N VAL A 116 -8.59 0.56 4.97
CA VAL A 116 -9.35 -0.27 4.04
C VAL A 116 -10.00 0.62 2.98
N VAL A 117 -9.83 0.24 1.72
CA VAL A 117 -10.46 0.89 0.56
C VAL A 117 -11.18 -0.17 -0.27
N ILE A 118 -12.44 0.07 -0.61
CA ILE A 118 -13.16 -0.78 -1.56
C ILE A 118 -12.68 -0.40 -2.97
N SER A 119 -11.98 -1.32 -3.63
CA SER A 119 -11.38 -1.06 -4.95
C SER A 119 -12.29 -1.45 -6.11
N SER A 120 -13.18 -2.41 -5.88
CA SER A 120 -14.23 -2.78 -6.83
C SER A 120 -15.32 -3.57 -6.13
N PHE A 121 -16.48 -3.65 -6.76
CA PHE A 121 -17.61 -4.41 -6.28
C PHE A 121 -18.35 -5.09 -7.43
N GLY A 122 -19.16 -6.08 -7.10
CA GLY A 122 -20.13 -6.70 -7.98
C GLY A 122 -21.32 -7.24 -7.18
N PHE A 123 -22.47 -7.34 -7.82
CA PHE A 123 -23.70 -7.86 -7.23
C PHE A 123 -24.37 -8.85 -8.19
N THR A 124 -24.96 -9.92 -7.64
CA THR A 124 -25.43 -11.05 -8.45
C THR A 124 -26.84 -10.92 -9.00
N GLN A 125 -27.68 -10.05 -8.43
CA GLN A 125 -29.09 -9.92 -8.83
C GLN A 125 -29.35 -8.61 -9.57
N PRO A 126 -30.26 -8.59 -10.54
CA PRO A 126 -30.75 -7.35 -11.11
C PRO A 126 -31.58 -6.60 -10.05
N VAL A 127 -31.34 -5.30 -9.93
CA VAL A 127 -32.15 -4.41 -9.11
C VAL A 127 -33.05 -3.60 -10.03
N ARG A 128 -34.35 -3.64 -9.75
CA ARG A 128 -35.38 -3.00 -10.59
C ARG A 128 -35.90 -1.74 -9.92
N THR A 129 -36.37 -0.81 -10.75
CA THR A 129 -37.24 0.27 -10.26
C THR A 129 -38.65 -0.25 -10.06
N PHE A 130 -39.36 0.32 -9.09
CA PHE A 130 -40.77 0.01 -8.83
C PHE A 130 -41.73 0.96 -9.60
N SER A 131 -41.22 2.02 -10.23
CA SER A 131 -41.95 2.95 -11.10
C SER A 131 -41.12 3.34 -12.34
N ALA A 132 -41.77 3.56 -13.48
CA ALA A 132 -41.16 3.95 -14.78
C ALA A 132 -40.68 5.42 -14.75
N ASP A 133 -39.63 5.91 -15.43
CA ASP A 133 -38.73 5.35 -16.48
C ASP A 133 -37.26 5.85 -16.34
N TRP A 134 -36.87 6.47 -15.22
CA TRP A 134 -35.64 7.30 -15.17
C TRP A 134 -34.74 7.12 -13.93
N LEU A 135 -35.10 6.24 -12.99
CA LEU A 135 -34.27 6.00 -11.80
C LEU A 135 -33.32 4.84 -12.11
N THR A 136 -32.03 5.11 -12.28
CA THR A 136 -31.03 4.04 -12.31
C THR A 136 -30.65 3.74 -10.87
N PRO A 137 -30.87 2.53 -10.35
CA PRO A 137 -30.40 2.15 -9.02
C PRO A 137 -28.88 2.33 -8.97
N VAL A 138 -28.40 3.21 -8.09
CA VAL A 138 -26.97 3.39 -7.82
C VAL A 138 -26.68 2.77 -6.47
N PRO A 139 -25.68 1.89 -6.37
CA PRO A 139 -25.41 1.23 -5.12
C PRO A 139 -24.68 2.18 -4.16
N GLN A 140 -25.12 2.19 -2.91
CA GLN A 140 -24.43 2.83 -1.82
C GLN A 140 -23.50 1.81 -1.16
N ILE A 141 -22.21 1.92 -1.45
CA ILE A 141 -21.18 0.99 -0.97
C ILE A 141 -20.06 1.78 -0.34
N PHE A 142 -19.75 1.48 0.92
CA PHE A 142 -18.65 2.13 1.62
C PHE A 142 -18.13 1.27 2.77
N ALA A 143 -16.86 1.51 3.09
CA ALA A 143 -16.22 0.98 4.28
C ALA A 143 -16.13 2.10 5.32
N TYR A 144 -16.33 1.76 6.59
CA TYR A 144 -16.19 2.70 7.70
C TYR A 144 -15.64 2.00 8.93
N SER A 145 -14.93 2.72 9.80
CA SER A 145 -14.45 2.16 11.06
C SER A 145 -15.48 2.40 12.17
N SER A 146 -15.86 1.34 12.90
CA SER A 146 -16.67 1.44 14.10
C SER A 146 -16.27 0.32 15.08
N GLY A 147 -16.20 0.63 16.38
CA GLY A 147 -15.83 -0.35 17.40
C GLY A 147 -14.44 -1.00 17.21
N GLY A 148 -13.48 -0.29 16.64
CA GLY A 148 -12.09 -0.76 16.45
C GLY A 148 -11.87 -1.72 15.26
N THR A 149 -12.90 -1.94 14.45
CA THR A 149 -12.82 -2.76 13.23
C THR A 149 -13.42 -2.05 12.03
N TRP A 150 -12.99 -2.41 10.83
CA TRP A 150 -13.62 -1.96 9.60
C TRP A 150 -14.92 -2.72 9.35
N LYS A 151 -15.95 -1.97 9.01
CA LYS A 151 -17.27 -2.43 8.63
C LYS A 151 -17.51 -2.13 7.16
N LEU A 152 -18.32 -2.95 6.52
CA LEU A 152 -18.80 -2.73 5.14
C LEU A 152 -20.32 -2.56 5.16
N LYS A 153 -20.79 -1.56 4.42
CA LYS A 153 -22.19 -1.42 4.02
C LYS A 153 -22.28 -1.50 2.50
N ALA A 154 -23.29 -2.22 2.00
CA ALA A 154 -23.62 -2.31 0.59
C ALA A 154 -25.12 -2.46 0.43
N ASP A 155 -25.71 -1.64 -0.42
CA ASP A 155 -27.16 -1.57 -0.60
C ASP A 155 -27.50 -0.84 -1.91
N TYR A 156 -28.59 -1.20 -2.58
CA TYR A 156 -29.23 -0.29 -3.54
C TYR A 156 -30.35 0.47 -2.83
N GLN A 157 -29.97 1.39 -1.94
CA GLN A 157 -30.89 2.03 -1.01
C GLN A 157 -32.16 2.58 -1.69
N GLY A 158 -33.33 2.09 -1.25
CA GLY A 158 -34.64 2.43 -1.80
C GLY A 158 -35.10 1.55 -2.97
N PHE A 159 -34.29 0.55 -3.34
CA PHE A 159 -34.58 -0.48 -4.32
C PHE A 159 -34.27 -1.85 -3.72
N ALA A 160 -34.73 -2.90 -4.39
CA ALA A 160 -34.41 -4.27 -4.03
C ALA A 160 -34.55 -5.20 -5.26
N PRO A 161 -33.89 -6.37 -5.27
CA PRO A 161 -34.20 -7.44 -6.20
C PRO A 161 -35.67 -7.86 -6.13
N ASP A 162 -36.21 -8.33 -7.25
CA ASP A 162 -37.58 -8.87 -7.28
C ASP A 162 -37.75 -10.07 -6.33
N ASN A 163 -38.96 -10.22 -5.79
CA ASN A 163 -39.28 -11.31 -4.86
C ASN A 163 -39.12 -12.72 -5.46
N SER A 164 -39.12 -12.85 -6.79
CA SER A 164 -38.85 -14.12 -7.48
C SER A 164 -37.36 -14.52 -7.55
N PHE A 165 -36.42 -13.59 -7.39
CA PHE A 165 -34.99 -13.90 -7.42
C PHE A 165 -34.47 -14.46 -6.08
N PRO A 166 -33.40 -15.27 -6.08
CA PRO A 166 -32.74 -15.67 -4.84
C PRO A 166 -32.08 -14.47 -4.15
N THR A 167 -31.73 -14.63 -2.87
CA THR A 167 -30.94 -13.64 -2.13
C THR A 167 -29.65 -13.30 -2.87
N GLY A 168 -29.35 -12.00 -2.98
CA GLY A 168 -28.16 -11.51 -3.65
C GLY A 168 -26.89 -11.71 -2.85
N ILE A 169 -25.77 -11.62 -3.56
CA ILE A 169 -24.43 -11.72 -3.01
C ILE A 169 -23.62 -10.52 -3.48
N TRP A 170 -23.08 -9.76 -2.53
CA TRP A 170 -22.09 -8.73 -2.81
C TRP A 170 -20.70 -9.36 -2.85
N THR A 171 -19.99 -9.13 -3.95
CA THR A 171 -18.55 -9.37 -4.03
C THR A 171 -17.85 -8.03 -3.87
N LEU A 172 -17.13 -7.84 -2.76
CA LEU A 172 -16.40 -6.62 -2.47
C LEU A 172 -14.90 -6.95 -2.47
N ASN A 173 -14.13 -6.25 -3.28
CA ASN A 173 -12.67 -6.33 -3.29
C ASN A 173 -12.10 -5.14 -2.53
N LEU A 174 -11.21 -5.43 -1.59
CA LEU A 174 -10.66 -4.49 -0.64
C LEU A 174 -9.16 -4.41 -0.84
N LEU A 175 -8.65 -3.19 -0.99
CA LEU A 175 -7.24 -2.90 -0.76
C LEU A 175 -7.08 -2.57 0.72
N VAL A 176 -6.22 -3.33 1.39
CA VAL A 176 -5.96 -3.19 2.82
C VAL A 176 -4.49 -2.82 3.02
N PHE A 177 -4.26 -1.60 3.48
CA PHE A 177 -2.94 -1.05 3.70
C PHE A 177 -2.58 -1.08 5.17
N ASP A 178 -1.35 -1.46 5.51
CA ASP A 178 -0.83 -1.18 6.85
C ASP A 178 -0.60 0.34 6.99
N LYS A 179 -1.14 0.94 8.05
CA LYS A 179 -1.03 2.38 8.33
C LYS A 179 0.41 2.83 8.60
N ALA A 180 1.36 1.90 8.81
CA ALA A 180 2.79 2.21 8.80
C ALA A 180 3.29 2.70 7.43
N TYR A 181 2.60 2.36 6.34
CA TYR A 181 2.97 2.72 4.96
C TYR A 181 1.90 3.54 4.23
N ALA A 182 0.73 3.75 4.85
CA ALA A 182 -0.34 4.59 4.31
C ALA A 182 -0.73 5.66 5.33
N LYS A 183 -0.73 6.92 4.90
CA LYS A 183 -1.17 8.04 5.72
C LYS A 183 -2.59 8.44 5.31
N GLU A 184 -3.48 8.50 6.30
CA GLU A 184 -4.84 8.96 6.13
C GLU A 184 -4.91 10.44 6.57
N LEU A 185 -5.39 11.32 5.69
CA LEU A 185 -5.56 12.75 5.96
C LEU A 185 -7.05 13.09 5.93
N ASN A 186 -7.65 13.21 7.11
CA ASN A 186 -9.08 13.47 7.26
C ASN A 186 -9.29 14.92 7.69
N THR A 187 -9.39 15.83 6.72
CA THR A 187 -9.70 17.24 6.95
C THR A 187 -10.97 17.63 6.21
N THR A 188 -11.98 18.12 6.93
CA THR A 188 -13.18 18.70 6.32
C THR A 188 -12.80 19.90 5.47
N GLN A 189 -13.29 19.94 4.23
CA GLN A 189 -13.17 21.07 3.32
C GLN A 189 -14.57 21.68 3.14
N ASP A 190 -14.73 22.96 3.45
CA ASP A 190 -16.01 23.66 3.32
C ASP A 190 -16.14 24.30 1.92
N LEU A 191 -17.27 24.07 1.25
CA LEU A 191 -17.63 24.76 0.01
C LEU A 191 -18.30 26.12 0.27
N GLY A 192 -18.54 26.45 1.53
CA GLY A 192 -19.37 27.58 1.96
C GLY A 192 -20.81 27.40 1.46
N ALA A 193 -21.43 28.52 1.09
CA ALA A 193 -22.74 28.52 0.44
C ALA A 193 -22.66 28.29 -1.10
N GLY A 194 -21.49 27.91 -1.63
CA GLY A 194 -21.26 27.75 -3.07
C GLY A 194 -21.46 26.32 -3.59
N THR A 195 -21.52 26.18 -4.93
CA THR A 195 -21.53 24.88 -5.63
C THR A 195 -20.16 24.52 -6.23
N THR A 196 -19.15 25.36 -6.02
CA THR A 196 -17.77 25.19 -6.46
C THR A 196 -16.82 25.67 -5.37
N GLY A 197 -15.68 25.02 -5.21
CA GLY A 197 -14.66 25.39 -4.21
C GLY A 197 -13.32 24.73 -4.49
N ALA A 198 -12.32 25.08 -3.70
CA ALA A 198 -10.99 24.48 -3.76
C ALA A 198 -10.48 24.24 -2.33
N ALA A 199 -9.69 23.18 -2.16
CA ALA A 199 -8.95 23.00 -0.92
C ALA A 199 -7.94 24.14 -0.75
N ALA A 200 -7.74 24.61 0.49
CA ALA A 200 -6.80 25.69 0.77
C ALA A 200 -5.35 25.35 0.39
N ALA A 201 -4.98 24.07 0.45
CA ALA A 201 -3.70 23.53 0.01
C ALA A 201 -3.86 22.06 -0.40
N PRO A 202 -2.93 21.51 -1.22
CA PRO A 202 -2.88 20.08 -1.50
C PRO A 202 -2.74 19.25 -0.22
N LEU A 203 -3.52 18.17 -0.10
CA LEU A 203 -3.43 17.20 1.00
C LEU A 203 -2.44 16.06 0.65
N ILE A 204 -1.26 16.45 0.21
CA ILE A 204 -0.15 15.53 -0.08
C ILE A 204 1.04 16.06 0.72
N GLN A 205 1.42 15.33 1.79
CA GLN A 205 2.59 15.60 2.62
C GLN A 205 3.57 14.44 2.53
#